data_AF-A0A449AF88-F1
#
_entry.id   AF-A0A449AF88-F1
#
_cell.length_a   1.000
_cell.length_b   1.000
_cell.length_c   1.000
_cell.angle_alpha   90.00
_cell.angle_beta   90.00
_cell.angle_gamma   90.00
#
_symmetry.space_group_name_H-M   'P 1'
#
loop_
_entity.id
_entity.type
_entity.pdbx_description
1 polymer ?
#
loop_
_entity_poly.entity_id
_entity_poly.type
_entity_poly.pdbx_seq_one_letter_code
_entity_poly.pdbx_strand_id
1 'polypeptide(L)'
;MDGLPALVGYTAMKKFGGNPFLGLAIGLTMISPALVNGWSSSNKEAVENAFALFPNAPEFFQWKFIGYQAQIFPVLLIIALAYYVEKLLKKYTPEALAIVVIPLFTVLISVFFGFWFIGPIGRYIGIGIGYAANAIFTYTNFPGFGLGGLLIRMAYPFIVVTGLHQGFTAIEAQLITSQGFTWITSIATVSNIAQGAAALTMFGILYKKSPKLASSSLSSGIAANLGITEPAMFGTNIPLFFPMLAASIGAGVGGYWVGMSQAVASSLGSASWLGFIQFSPVRSEKLLIFYTEYEKAVPWGSKMFFHRAISPLANIAIASVLSSITAASLTFVFSKIFGKKTLETFIKDNESS
;
A
#
# COMPACT_ATOMS: atom_id res chain seq x y z
N MET A 1 -0.68 9.97 9.44
CA MET A 1 0.46 9.02 9.55
C MET A 1 1.77 9.63 8.99
N ASP A 2 1.84 10.95 8.88
CA ASP A 2 2.88 11.62 8.08
C ASP A 2 4.26 11.55 8.71
N GLY A 3 4.36 11.31 10.02
CA GLY A 3 5.64 11.12 10.73
C GLY A 3 6.32 9.77 10.53
N LEU A 4 5.72 8.84 9.77
CA LEU A 4 6.22 7.47 9.65
C LEU A 4 7.66 7.39 9.10
N PRO A 5 8.06 8.15 8.06
CA PRO A 5 9.44 8.19 7.60
C PRO A 5 10.45 8.63 8.67
N ALA A 6 10.08 9.53 9.58
CA ALA A 6 10.94 9.99 10.67
C ALA A 6 11.19 8.87 11.70
N LEU A 7 10.13 8.16 12.11
CA LEU A 7 10.22 7.04 13.05
C LEU A 7 10.95 5.84 12.45
N VAL A 8 10.65 5.51 11.18
CA VAL A 8 11.35 4.46 10.44
C VAL A 8 12.81 4.84 10.24
N GLY A 9 13.12 6.10 9.91
CA GLY A 9 14.48 6.58 9.75
C GLY A 9 15.32 6.42 11.02
N TYR A 10 14.77 6.82 12.17
CA TYR A 10 15.42 6.63 13.46
C TYR A 10 15.69 5.15 13.76
N THR A 11 14.66 4.31 13.66
CA THR A 11 14.73 2.89 14.03
C THR A 11 15.60 2.07 13.08
N ALA A 12 15.51 2.32 11.77
CA ALA A 12 16.33 1.67 10.75
C ALA A 12 17.80 2.04 10.89
N MET A 13 18.11 3.34 11.09
CA MET A 13 19.50 3.79 11.26
C MET A 13 20.13 3.20 12.53
N LYS A 14 19.36 3.14 13.63
CA LYS A 14 19.78 2.42 14.84
C LYS A 14 20.07 0.94 14.56
N LYS A 15 19.24 0.27 13.76
CA LYS A 15 19.42 -1.14 13.41
C LYS A 15 20.63 -1.39 12.51
N PHE A 16 20.97 -0.46 11.62
CA PHE A 16 22.20 -0.53 10.82
C PHE A 16 23.48 -0.20 11.63
N GLY A 17 23.34 0.34 12.85
CA GLY A 17 24.47 0.76 13.68
C GLY A 17 25.02 2.14 13.33
N GLY A 18 24.25 2.97 12.62
CA GLY A 18 24.53 4.38 12.38
C GLY A 18 23.98 5.29 13.47
N ASN A 19 24.15 6.61 13.32
CA ASN A 19 23.58 7.58 14.26
C ASN A 19 22.06 7.73 14.04
N PRO A 20 21.21 7.33 15.01
CA PRO A 20 19.75 7.37 14.86
C PRO A 20 19.19 8.77 14.61
N PHE A 21 19.84 9.83 15.12
CA PHE A 21 19.41 11.20 14.92
C PHE A 21 19.62 11.68 13.48
N LEU A 22 20.64 11.17 12.78
CA LEU A 22 20.80 11.42 11.34
C LEU A 22 19.67 10.75 10.56
N GLY A 23 19.32 9.52 10.93
CA GLY A 23 18.16 8.83 10.35
C GLY A 23 16.84 9.56 10.58
N LEU A 24 16.64 10.10 11.79
CA LEU A 24 15.49 10.94 12.11
C LEU A 24 15.45 12.22 11.26
N ALA A 25 16.57 12.92 11.14
CA ALA A 25 16.68 14.16 10.36
C ALA A 25 16.38 13.94 8.87
N ILE A 26 16.90 12.84 8.30
CA ILE A 26 16.59 12.44 6.91
C ILE A 26 15.10 12.15 6.77
N GLY A 27 14.53 11.35 7.69
CA GLY A 27 13.10 11.03 7.65
C GLY A 27 12.20 12.25 7.79
N LEU A 28 12.56 13.23 8.63
CA LEU A 28 11.85 14.53 8.72
C LEU A 28 11.97 15.35 7.44
N THR A 29 13.13 15.33 6.79
CA THR A 29 13.34 16.02 5.51
C THR A 29 12.41 15.45 4.43
N MET A 30 12.23 14.13 4.39
CA MET A 30 11.37 13.44 3.42
C MET A 30 9.86 13.73 3.56
N ILE A 31 9.45 14.34 4.68
CA ILE A 31 8.07 14.74 4.95
C ILE A 31 7.94 16.23 5.22
N SER A 32 8.97 17.00 4.87
CA SER A 32 9.00 18.44 5.07
C SER A 32 7.80 19.09 4.38
N PRO A 33 7.12 20.06 5.02
CA PRO A 33 6.06 20.85 4.39
C PRO A 33 6.52 21.64 3.16
N ALA A 34 7.83 21.82 2.98
CA ALA A 34 8.40 22.43 1.78
C ALA A 34 8.32 21.53 0.54
N LEU A 35 8.02 20.24 0.72
CA LEU A 35 7.81 19.28 -0.37
C LEU A 35 6.33 19.21 -0.73
N VAL A 36 6.05 18.89 -1.99
CA VAL A 36 4.69 18.52 -2.40
C VAL A 36 4.27 17.29 -1.63
N ASN A 37 3.14 17.36 -0.94
CA ASN A 37 2.69 16.27 -0.10
C ASN A 37 2.48 14.99 -0.95
N GLY A 38 3.06 13.86 -0.53
CA GLY A 38 2.97 12.59 -1.24
C GLY A 38 1.54 12.09 -1.43
N TRP A 39 0.61 12.43 -0.53
CA TRP A 39 -0.83 12.13 -0.69
C TRP A 39 -1.49 12.95 -1.80
N SER A 40 -0.95 14.13 -2.10
CA SER A 40 -1.40 14.99 -3.20
C SER A 40 -0.81 14.60 -4.56
N SER A 41 -0.04 13.51 -4.63
CA SER A 41 0.54 13.01 -5.89
C SER A 41 -0.50 12.55 -6.93
N SER A 42 -1.76 12.35 -6.52
CA SER A 42 -2.93 12.19 -7.40
C SER A 42 -3.29 13.45 -8.16
N ASN A 43 -2.98 14.63 -7.62
CA ASN A 43 -3.26 15.91 -8.25
C ASN A 43 -2.12 16.22 -9.23
N LYS A 44 -2.39 16.00 -10.53
CA LYS A 44 -1.44 16.29 -11.61
C LYS A 44 -0.91 17.72 -11.53
N GLU A 45 -1.76 18.69 -11.23
CA GLU A 45 -1.39 20.10 -11.11
C GLU A 45 -0.42 20.34 -9.94
N ALA A 46 -0.61 19.65 -8.80
CA ALA A 46 0.30 19.74 -7.66
C ALA A 46 1.67 19.13 -7.96
N VAL A 47 1.71 18.05 -8.76
CA VAL A 47 2.95 17.36 -9.16
C VAL A 47 3.66 18.08 -10.30
N GLU A 48 2.93 18.74 -11.19
CA GLU A 48 3.47 19.56 -12.28
C GLU A 48 4.04 20.88 -11.74
N ASN A 49 3.37 21.50 -10.77
CA ASN A 49 3.85 22.71 -10.09
C ASN A 49 4.86 22.43 -8.98
N ALA A 50 5.21 21.16 -8.74
CA ALA A 50 6.26 20.81 -7.80
C ALA A 50 7.56 21.48 -8.22
N PHE A 51 8.26 22.11 -7.27
CA PHE A 51 9.61 22.60 -7.53
C PHE A 51 10.45 21.44 -8.07
N ALA A 52 11.07 21.65 -9.23
CA ALA A 52 11.88 20.67 -9.92
C ALA A 52 13.28 21.23 -10.13
N LEU A 53 14.30 20.51 -9.68
CA LEU A 53 15.65 20.77 -10.19
C LEU A 53 15.73 20.27 -11.63
N PHE A 54 16.34 21.07 -12.50
CA PHE A 54 16.43 20.84 -13.94
C PHE A 54 15.06 20.71 -14.64
N PRO A 55 14.18 21.73 -14.57
CA PRO A 55 12.82 21.66 -15.13
C PRO A 55 12.81 21.45 -16.66
N ASN A 56 13.87 21.87 -17.35
CA ASN A 56 14.01 21.72 -18.80
C ASN A 56 14.63 20.38 -19.23
N ALA A 57 14.98 19.50 -18.29
CA ALA A 57 15.48 18.17 -18.59
C ALA A 57 14.30 17.20 -18.91
N PRO A 58 14.56 16.02 -19.52
CA PRO A 58 13.54 14.99 -19.67
C PRO A 58 12.93 14.61 -18.31
N GLU A 59 11.66 14.17 -18.28
CA GLU A 59 10.89 13.97 -17.03
C GLU A 59 11.62 13.11 -15.97
N PHE A 60 12.36 12.09 -16.39
CA PHE A 60 13.18 11.27 -15.49
C PHE A 60 14.27 12.07 -14.75
N PHE A 61 14.82 13.11 -15.37
CA PHE A 61 15.86 13.99 -14.83
C PHE A 61 15.29 15.25 -14.17
N GLN A 62 13.97 15.47 -14.21
CA GLN A 62 13.31 16.54 -13.46
C GLN A 62 13.16 16.10 -12.01
N TRP A 63 13.96 16.65 -11.09
CA TRP A 63 13.90 16.23 -9.70
C TRP A 63 12.79 16.95 -8.97
N LYS A 64 11.60 16.36 -9.04
CA LYS A 64 10.42 16.88 -8.38
C LYS A 64 10.51 16.62 -6.87
N PHE A 65 10.39 17.68 -6.09
CA PHE A 65 10.43 17.63 -4.64
C PHE A 65 9.09 17.15 -4.08
N ILE A 66 8.87 15.84 -4.12
CA ILE A 66 7.65 15.17 -3.63
C ILE A 66 7.99 14.40 -2.36
N GLY A 67 7.20 14.62 -1.31
CA GLY A 67 7.36 13.94 -0.03
C GLY A 67 7.02 12.44 -0.10
N TYR A 68 7.56 11.70 0.86
CA TYR A 68 7.47 10.24 0.97
C TYR A 68 6.51 9.83 2.10
N GLN A 69 5.48 10.63 2.35
CA GLN A 69 4.47 10.33 3.37
C GLN A 69 3.90 8.92 3.14
N ALA A 70 3.82 8.13 4.22
CA ALA A 70 3.38 6.72 4.20
C ALA A 70 4.18 5.75 3.31
N GLN A 71 5.37 6.12 2.81
CA GLN A 71 6.24 5.20 2.08
C GLN A 71 7.34 4.64 2.99
N ILE A 72 7.40 3.32 3.16
CA ILE A 72 8.40 2.67 4.04
C ILE A 72 9.64 2.26 3.27
N PHE A 73 9.47 1.58 2.13
CA PHE A 73 10.59 0.96 1.42
C PHE A 73 11.58 2.00 0.84
N PRO A 74 11.14 3.10 0.19
CA PRO A 74 12.06 4.15 -0.26
C PRO A 74 12.84 4.79 0.89
N VAL A 75 12.18 4.99 2.04
CA VAL A 75 12.84 5.50 3.25
C VAL A 75 13.92 4.53 3.73
N LEU A 76 13.64 3.22 3.77
CA LEU A 76 14.64 2.22 4.15
C LEU A 76 15.85 2.22 3.22
N LEU A 77 15.65 2.35 1.92
CA LEU A 77 16.75 2.44 0.93
C LEU A 77 17.60 3.70 1.13
N ILE A 78 16.96 4.86 1.37
CA ILE A 78 17.64 6.12 1.62
C ILE A 78 18.43 6.07 2.94
N ILE A 79 17.88 5.44 3.97
CA ILE A 79 18.56 5.28 5.27
C ILE A 79 19.71 4.27 5.18
N ALA A 80 19.56 3.21 4.37
CA ALA A 80 20.66 2.30 4.08
C ALA A 80 21.80 3.03 3.36
N LEU A 81 21.50 3.87 2.37
CA LEU A 81 22.48 4.75 1.75
C LEU A 81 23.14 5.67 2.78
N ALA A 82 22.34 6.30 3.65
CA ALA A 82 22.84 7.19 4.69
C ALA A 82 23.81 6.51 5.65
N TYR A 83 23.54 5.27 6.03
CA TYR A 83 24.46 4.47 6.82
C TYR A 83 25.83 4.31 6.13
N TYR A 84 25.85 3.98 4.84
CA TYR A 84 27.11 3.83 4.09
C TYR A 84 27.84 5.16 3.91
N VAL A 85 27.11 6.26 3.66
CA VAL A 85 27.68 7.61 3.58
C VAL A 85 28.28 8.03 4.93
N GLU A 86 27.56 7.85 6.04
CA GLU A 86 28.04 8.16 7.39
C GLU A 86 29.33 7.40 7.70
N LYS A 87 29.34 6.09 7.39
CA LYS A 87 30.51 5.22 7.58
C LYS A 87 31.72 5.67 6.75
N LEU A 88 31.48 6.09 5.50
CA LEU A 88 32.51 6.60 4.61
C LEU A 88 33.09 7.93 5.14
N LEU A 89 32.24 8.86 5.54
CA LEU A 89 32.65 10.16 6.07
C LEU A 89 33.42 10.01 7.38
N LYS A 90 32.99 9.12 8.28
CA LYS A 90 33.74 8.78 9.51
C LYS A 90 35.14 8.26 9.22
N LYS A 91 35.34 7.57 8.10
CA LYS A 91 36.65 6.99 7.73
C LYS A 91 37.62 8.04 7.18
N TYR A 92 37.14 9.02 6.41
CA TYR A 92 38.00 9.96 5.68
C TYR A 92 38.04 11.38 6.24
N THR A 93 37.13 11.74 7.16
CA THR A 93 37.07 13.10 7.72
C THR A 93 38.04 13.23 8.90
N PRO A 94 38.94 14.24 8.91
CA PRO A 94 39.77 14.55 10.07
C PRO A 94 38.93 14.89 11.30
N GLU A 95 39.41 14.54 12.50
CA GLU A 95 38.66 14.69 13.76
C GLU A 95 38.18 16.13 14.01
N ALA A 96 39.00 17.13 13.67
CA ALA A 96 38.66 18.54 13.80
C ALA A 96 37.42 18.97 13.00
N LEU A 97 37.10 18.28 11.91
CA LEU A 97 35.96 18.59 11.03
C LEU A 97 34.79 17.63 11.23
N ALA A 98 34.99 16.52 11.93
CA ALA A 98 34.05 15.42 12.05
C ALA A 98 32.67 15.85 12.57
N ILE A 99 32.65 16.77 13.53
CA ILE A 99 31.40 17.26 14.17
C ILE A 99 30.48 18.02 13.20
N VAL A 100 31.04 18.67 12.17
CA VAL A 100 30.27 19.44 11.19
C VAL A 100 30.07 18.64 9.91
N VAL A 101 31.14 18.06 9.37
CA VAL A 101 31.14 17.44 8.03
C VAL A 101 30.32 16.15 8.03
N ILE A 102 30.46 15.30 9.04
CA ILE A 102 29.80 13.99 9.02
C ILE A 102 28.27 14.14 9.05
N PRO A 103 27.65 14.89 10.00
CA PRO A 103 26.20 15.04 10.00
C PRO A 103 25.68 15.74 8.73
N LEU A 104 26.33 16.84 8.32
CA LEU A 104 25.89 17.66 7.19
C LEU A 104 25.88 16.86 5.89
N PHE A 105 27.02 16.27 5.53
CA PHE A 105 27.15 15.55 4.26
C PHE A 105 26.42 14.22 4.28
N THR A 106 26.27 13.55 5.42
CA THR A 106 25.42 12.36 5.51
C THR A 106 23.99 12.69 5.12
N VAL A 107 23.41 13.74 5.70
CA VAL A 107 22.03 14.16 5.37
C VAL A 107 21.95 14.64 3.93
N LEU A 108 22.83 15.57 3.53
CA LEU A 108 22.77 16.22 2.22
C LEU A 108 22.93 15.23 1.06
N ILE A 109 23.94 14.37 1.12
CA ILE A 109 24.20 13.36 0.07
C ILE A 109 23.05 12.35 0.01
N SER A 110 22.60 11.84 1.15
CA SER A 110 21.57 10.80 1.19
C SER A 110 20.21 11.31 0.70
N VAL A 111 19.85 12.54 1.11
CA VAL A 111 18.64 13.20 0.62
C VAL A 111 18.76 13.47 -0.88
N PHE A 112 19.88 14.04 -1.34
CA PHE A 112 20.11 14.31 -2.76
C PHE A 112 19.94 13.06 -3.63
N PHE A 113 20.65 11.96 -3.32
CA PHE A 113 20.54 10.72 -4.07
C PHE A 113 19.19 10.02 -3.87
N GLY A 114 18.54 10.22 -2.71
CA GLY A 114 17.21 9.73 -2.42
C GLY A 114 16.15 10.32 -3.34
N PHE A 115 16.09 11.65 -3.44
CA PHE A 115 15.15 12.35 -4.31
C PHE A 115 15.52 12.21 -5.80
N TRP A 116 16.80 12.10 -6.14
CA TRP A 116 17.22 12.00 -7.53
C TRP A 116 17.05 10.59 -8.13
N PHE A 117 17.47 9.54 -7.42
CA PHE A 117 17.42 8.18 -7.96
C PHE A 117 16.28 7.36 -7.36
N ILE A 118 16.22 7.25 -6.04
CA ILE A 118 15.36 6.28 -5.37
C ILE A 118 13.88 6.63 -5.59
N GLY A 119 13.51 7.91 -5.48
CA GLY A 119 12.16 8.40 -5.74
C GLY A 119 11.67 8.13 -7.16
N PRO A 120 12.32 8.70 -8.20
CA PRO A 120 11.90 8.50 -9.59
C PRO A 120 11.88 7.03 -10.00
N ILE A 121 12.91 6.24 -9.66
CA ILE A 121 12.95 4.81 -9.98
C ILE A 121 11.76 4.08 -9.33
N GLY A 122 11.51 4.30 -8.03
CA GLY A 122 10.37 3.71 -7.33
C GLY A 122 9.04 4.10 -7.98
N ARG A 123 8.88 5.36 -8.39
CA ARG A 123 7.70 5.86 -9.10
C ARG A 123 7.49 5.15 -10.44
N TYR A 124 8.51 5.07 -11.29
CA TYR A 124 8.41 4.42 -12.60
C TYR A 124 8.13 2.92 -12.47
N ILE A 125 8.74 2.25 -11.49
CA ILE A 125 8.42 0.84 -11.18
C ILE A 125 6.95 0.71 -10.75
N GLY A 126 6.47 1.57 -9.83
CA GLY A 126 5.08 1.56 -9.37
C GLY A 126 4.08 1.81 -10.51
N ILE A 127 4.38 2.76 -11.39
CA ILE A 127 3.58 3.04 -12.60
C ILE A 127 3.58 1.81 -13.54
N GLY A 128 4.75 1.21 -13.78
CA GLY A 128 4.87 0.01 -14.62
C GLY A 128 4.05 -1.17 -14.08
N ILE A 129 4.12 -1.43 -12.77
CA ILE A 129 3.29 -2.45 -12.10
C ILE A 129 1.81 -2.10 -12.26
N GLY A 130 1.45 -0.82 -12.14
CA GLY A 130 0.08 -0.36 -12.30
C GLY A 130 -0.45 -0.56 -13.73
N TYR A 131 0.37 -0.33 -14.76
CA TYR A 131 0.00 -0.64 -16.16
C TYR A 131 -0.16 -2.15 -16.37
N ALA A 132 0.72 -2.97 -15.80
CA ALA A 132 0.58 -4.42 -15.86
C ALA A 132 -0.71 -4.88 -15.17
N ALA A 133 -1.03 -4.33 -14.00
CA ALA A 133 -2.28 -4.59 -13.29
C ALA A 133 -3.49 -4.13 -14.11
N ASN A 134 -3.43 -2.97 -14.77
CA ASN A 134 -4.48 -2.51 -15.68
C ASN A 134 -4.69 -3.47 -16.84
N ALA A 135 -3.62 -3.92 -17.50
CA ALA A 135 -3.71 -4.89 -18.58
C ALA A 135 -4.33 -6.22 -18.10
N ILE A 136 -3.86 -6.77 -16.98
CA ILE A 136 -4.44 -8.00 -16.40
C ILE A 136 -5.92 -7.77 -16.09
N PHE A 137 -6.28 -6.66 -15.44
CA PHE A 137 -7.67 -6.37 -15.09
C PHE A 137 -8.54 -6.28 -16.33
N THR A 138 -8.06 -5.59 -17.37
CA THR A 138 -8.83 -5.36 -18.59
C THR A 138 -9.00 -6.64 -19.40
N TYR A 139 -7.94 -7.43 -19.59
CA TYR A 139 -7.95 -8.58 -20.50
C TYR A 139 -8.39 -9.90 -19.87
N THR A 140 -8.42 -10.01 -18.54
CA THR A 140 -8.69 -11.29 -17.85
C THR A 140 -9.87 -11.25 -16.88
N ASN A 141 -10.59 -10.13 -16.83
CA ASN A 141 -11.88 -10.06 -16.18
C ASN A 141 -12.97 -9.93 -17.22
N PHE A 142 -14.03 -10.72 -17.08
CA PHE A 142 -15.22 -10.66 -17.90
C PHE A 142 -16.44 -10.80 -16.98
N PRO A 143 -17.63 -10.35 -17.40
CA PRO A 143 -18.87 -10.74 -16.75
C PRO A 143 -18.93 -12.25 -16.50
N GLY A 144 -18.93 -12.66 -15.23
CA GLY A 144 -18.91 -14.08 -14.84
C GLY A 144 -17.54 -14.69 -14.53
N PHE A 145 -16.44 -14.00 -14.85
CA PHE A 145 -15.08 -14.53 -14.73
C PHE A 145 -14.11 -13.46 -14.23
N GLY A 146 -13.60 -13.60 -13.00
CA GLY A 146 -12.82 -12.55 -12.32
C GLY A 146 -11.34 -12.89 -12.08
N LEU A 147 -10.69 -13.67 -12.94
CA LEU A 147 -9.34 -14.17 -12.67
C LEU A 147 -8.30 -13.05 -12.48
N GLY A 148 -8.35 -11.99 -13.30
CA GLY A 148 -7.48 -10.84 -13.13
C GLY A 148 -7.69 -10.14 -11.79
N GLY A 149 -8.95 -10.01 -11.39
CA GLY A 149 -9.34 -9.48 -10.09
C GLY A 149 -8.78 -10.29 -8.93
N LEU A 150 -8.75 -11.62 -9.05
CA LEU A 150 -8.15 -12.53 -8.06
C LEU A 150 -6.64 -12.33 -7.99
N LEU A 151 -5.94 -12.44 -9.12
CA LEU A 151 -4.47 -12.42 -9.16
C LEU A 151 -3.91 -11.09 -8.65
N ILE A 152 -4.45 -9.97 -9.14
CA ILE A 152 -3.96 -8.64 -8.76
C ILE A 152 -4.19 -8.39 -7.26
N ARG A 153 -5.38 -8.69 -6.73
CA ARG A 153 -5.69 -8.45 -5.31
C ARG A 153 -4.97 -9.39 -4.37
N MET A 154 -4.68 -10.63 -4.80
CA MET A 154 -3.84 -11.53 -4.02
C MET A 154 -2.39 -11.02 -3.94
N ALA A 155 -1.88 -10.38 -5.01
CA ALA A 155 -0.55 -9.79 -5.03
C ALA A 155 -0.48 -8.40 -4.34
N TYR A 156 -1.61 -7.68 -4.27
CA TYR A 156 -1.65 -6.29 -3.81
C TYR A 156 -1.06 -6.06 -2.41
N PRO A 157 -1.34 -6.87 -1.37
CA PRO A 157 -0.70 -6.70 -0.06
C PRO A 157 0.83 -6.69 -0.12
N PHE A 158 1.45 -7.51 -0.96
CA PHE A 158 2.91 -7.53 -1.10
C PHE A 158 3.43 -6.24 -1.73
N ILE A 159 2.69 -5.69 -2.70
CA ILE A 159 3.00 -4.38 -3.30
C ILE A 159 2.84 -3.28 -2.24
N VAL A 160 1.84 -3.38 -1.36
CA VAL A 160 1.65 -2.44 -0.23
C VAL A 160 2.85 -2.43 0.70
N VAL A 161 3.42 -3.60 1.05
CA VAL A 161 4.64 -3.69 1.88
C VAL A 161 5.79 -2.90 1.28
N THR A 162 5.93 -2.91 -0.05
CA THR A 162 6.98 -2.16 -0.76
C THR A 162 6.68 -0.66 -0.89
N GLY A 163 5.47 -0.20 -0.58
CA GLY A 163 5.05 1.19 -0.82
C GLY A 163 4.82 1.55 -2.29
N LEU A 164 5.14 0.66 -3.25
CA LEU A 164 5.01 0.93 -4.69
C LEU A 164 3.56 1.12 -5.15
N HIS A 165 2.58 0.71 -4.34
CA HIS A 165 1.15 0.92 -4.59
C HIS A 165 0.77 2.41 -4.73
N GLN A 166 1.55 3.32 -4.14
CA GLN A 166 1.36 4.77 -4.30
C GLN A 166 1.52 5.23 -5.76
N GLY A 167 2.25 4.47 -6.60
CA GLY A 167 2.30 4.70 -8.04
C GLY A 167 0.95 4.49 -8.75
N PHE A 168 0.02 3.72 -8.16
CA PHE A 168 -1.28 3.43 -8.75
C PHE A 168 -2.22 4.63 -8.68
N THR A 169 -2.00 5.52 -7.72
CA THR A 169 -2.81 6.72 -7.49
C THR A 169 -2.82 7.66 -8.71
N ALA A 170 -1.70 7.75 -9.45
CA ALA A 170 -1.63 8.51 -10.70
C ALA A 170 -2.47 7.88 -11.82
N ILE A 171 -2.45 6.55 -11.92
CA ILE A 171 -3.26 5.80 -12.89
C ILE A 171 -4.74 5.90 -12.54
N GLU A 172 -5.07 5.82 -11.26
CA GLU A 172 -6.42 5.98 -10.75
C GLU A 172 -7.02 7.35 -11.10
N ALA A 173 -6.27 8.43 -10.88
CA ALA A 173 -6.69 9.77 -11.31
C ALA A 173 -6.98 9.81 -12.82
N GLN A 174 -6.12 9.20 -13.64
CA GLN A 174 -6.34 9.10 -15.08
C GLN A 174 -7.61 8.31 -15.45
N LEU A 175 -7.89 7.21 -14.76
CA LEU A 175 -9.10 6.41 -14.97
C LEU A 175 -10.35 7.23 -14.62
N ILE A 176 -10.36 7.93 -13.49
CA ILE A 176 -11.50 8.78 -13.11
C ILE A 176 -11.74 9.88 -14.14
N THR A 177 -10.70 10.57 -14.61
CA THR A 177 -10.85 11.63 -15.62
C THR A 177 -11.34 11.09 -16.97
N SER A 178 -10.79 9.96 -17.42
CA SER A 178 -11.08 9.41 -18.77
C SER A 178 -12.43 8.71 -18.87
N GLN A 179 -12.79 7.86 -17.90
CA GLN A 179 -13.99 7.02 -17.95
C GLN A 179 -15.01 7.34 -16.85
N GLY A 180 -14.65 8.14 -15.84
CA GLY A 180 -15.54 8.52 -14.73
C GLY A 180 -15.55 7.54 -13.55
N PHE A 181 -14.70 6.53 -13.56
CA PHE A 181 -14.61 5.51 -12.50
C PHE A 181 -13.24 4.83 -12.45
N THR A 182 -12.96 4.13 -11.35
CA THR A 182 -11.70 3.43 -11.09
C THR A 182 -11.96 2.05 -10.47
N TRP A 183 -11.21 1.04 -10.93
CA TRP A 183 -11.18 -0.28 -10.29
C TRP A 183 -10.09 -0.39 -9.21
N ILE A 184 -9.14 0.56 -9.15
CA ILE A 184 -7.97 0.54 -8.25
C ILE A 184 -8.41 0.71 -6.80
N THR A 185 -9.25 1.70 -6.48
CA THR A 185 -9.85 1.86 -5.14
C THR A 185 -10.59 0.58 -4.73
N SER A 186 -11.28 -0.08 -5.67
CA SER A 186 -11.96 -1.35 -5.40
C SER A 186 -11.00 -2.50 -5.12
N ILE A 187 -9.75 -2.45 -5.60
CA ILE A 187 -8.68 -3.38 -5.20
C ILE A 187 -8.25 -3.09 -3.78
N ALA A 188 -7.91 -1.84 -3.52
CA ALA A 188 -7.40 -1.41 -2.23
C ALA A 188 -8.40 -1.69 -1.10
N THR A 189 -9.69 -1.36 -1.29
CA THR A 189 -10.74 -1.56 -0.28
C THR A 189 -10.85 -3.01 0.17
N VAL A 190 -10.97 -3.95 -0.78
CA VAL A 190 -11.14 -5.38 -0.46
C VAL A 190 -9.89 -5.95 0.20
N SER A 191 -8.71 -5.51 -0.22
CA SER A 191 -7.43 -5.92 0.37
C SER A 191 -7.27 -5.40 1.80
N ASN A 192 -7.57 -4.12 2.04
CA ASN A 192 -7.41 -3.50 3.35
C ASN A 192 -8.34 -4.12 4.39
N ILE A 193 -9.58 -4.38 3.99
CA ILE A 193 -10.56 -5.09 4.81
C ILE A 193 -10.08 -6.52 5.11
N ALA A 194 -9.47 -7.23 4.14
CA ALA A 194 -8.89 -8.55 4.38
C ALA A 194 -7.78 -8.52 5.45
N GLN A 195 -6.88 -7.53 5.35
CA GLN A 195 -5.79 -7.33 6.31
C GLN A 195 -6.33 -7.04 7.71
N GLY A 196 -7.36 -6.20 7.80
CA GLY A 196 -8.04 -5.91 9.05
C GLY A 196 -8.75 -7.13 9.63
N ALA A 197 -9.43 -7.92 8.82
CA ALA A 197 -10.09 -9.16 9.25
C ALA A 197 -9.09 -10.20 9.80
N ALA A 198 -7.93 -10.35 9.15
CA ALA A 198 -6.86 -11.23 9.64
C ALA A 198 -6.31 -10.75 11.00
N ALA A 199 -6.06 -9.45 11.16
CA ALA A 199 -5.59 -8.87 12.42
C ALA A 199 -6.64 -8.98 13.55
N LEU A 200 -7.92 -8.76 13.25
CA LEU A 200 -9.01 -8.99 14.22
C LEU A 200 -9.15 -10.46 14.60
N THR A 201 -8.90 -11.38 13.67
CA THR A 201 -8.85 -12.81 13.98
C THR A 201 -7.67 -13.13 14.91
N MET A 202 -6.51 -12.50 14.68
CA MET A 202 -5.36 -12.62 15.57
C MET A 202 -5.64 -12.09 16.97
N PHE A 203 -6.43 -11.02 17.13
CA PHE A 203 -6.92 -10.59 18.44
C PHE A 203 -7.63 -11.73 19.18
N GLY A 204 -8.57 -12.42 18.53
CA GLY A 204 -9.28 -13.55 19.15
C GLY A 204 -8.35 -14.71 19.53
N ILE A 205 -7.36 -15.02 18.68
CA ILE A 205 -6.36 -16.08 18.93
C ILE A 205 -5.44 -15.73 20.10
N LEU A 206 -5.06 -14.45 20.23
CA LEU A 206 -4.12 -13.95 21.22
C LEU A 206 -4.79 -13.56 22.54
N TYR A 207 -6.11 -13.34 22.57
CA TYR A 207 -6.83 -12.77 23.72
C TYR A 207 -6.50 -13.40 25.07
N LYS A 208 -6.44 -14.75 25.11
CA LYS A 208 -6.11 -15.50 26.34
C LYS A 208 -4.62 -15.83 26.50
N LYS A 209 -3.80 -15.59 25.48
CA LYS A 209 -2.39 -15.98 25.45
C LYS A 209 -1.47 -14.80 25.78
N SER A 210 -1.77 -13.63 25.24
CA SER A 210 -1.00 -12.40 25.47
C SER A 210 -1.90 -11.17 25.29
N PRO A 211 -2.49 -10.64 26.39
CA PRO A 211 -3.43 -9.51 26.33
C PRO A 211 -2.87 -8.24 25.68
N LYS A 212 -1.56 -7.98 25.86
CA LYS A 212 -0.86 -6.85 25.24
C LYS A 212 -0.86 -6.96 23.70
N LEU A 213 -0.46 -8.11 23.17
CA LEU A 213 -0.47 -8.37 21.73
C LEU A 213 -1.89 -8.44 21.17
N ALA A 214 -2.85 -8.98 21.93
CA ALA A 214 -4.26 -8.99 21.53
C ALA A 214 -4.80 -7.57 21.37
N SER A 215 -4.55 -6.68 22.33
CA SER A 215 -4.97 -5.26 22.26
C SER A 215 -4.33 -4.53 21.07
N SER A 216 -3.05 -4.79 20.79
CA SER A 216 -2.37 -4.26 19.59
C SER A 216 -2.99 -4.79 18.30
N SER A 217 -3.34 -6.07 18.24
CA SER A 217 -4.01 -6.70 17.09
C SER A 217 -5.42 -6.12 16.86
N LEU A 218 -6.15 -5.84 17.94
CA LEU A 218 -7.48 -5.25 17.87
C LEU A 218 -7.44 -3.82 17.30
N SER A 219 -6.61 -2.96 17.89
CA SER A 219 -6.49 -1.56 17.47
C SER A 219 -5.96 -1.43 16.03
N SER A 220 -4.95 -2.22 15.67
CA SER A 220 -4.42 -2.25 14.30
C SER A 220 -5.41 -2.86 13.29
N GLY A 221 -6.15 -3.89 13.67
CA GLY A 221 -7.20 -4.49 12.83
C GLY A 221 -8.37 -3.53 12.57
N ILE A 222 -8.77 -2.74 13.56
CA ILE A 222 -9.74 -1.64 13.37
C ILE A 222 -9.16 -0.59 12.42
N ALA A 223 -7.91 -0.14 12.63
CA ALA A 223 -7.27 0.84 11.76
C ALA A 223 -7.22 0.38 10.29
N ALA A 224 -6.91 -0.89 10.04
CA ALA A 224 -6.90 -1.47 8.69
C ALA A 224 -8.30 -1.46 8.05
N ASN A 225 -9.34 -1.79 8.83
CA ASN A 225 -10.74 -1.71 8.40
C ASN A 225 -11.22 -0.26 8.19
N LEU A 226 -10.50 0.74 8.70
CA LEU A 226 -10.72 2.16 8.45
C LEU A 226 -9.83 2.73 7.33
N GLY A 227 -8.93 1.93 6.77
CA GLY A 227 -8.13 2.27 5.59
C GLY A 227 -6.63 2.42 5.83
N ILE A 228 -6.17 2.22 7.07
CA ILE A 228 -4.76 2.32 7.46
C ILE A 228 -4.24 0.93 7.79
N THR A 229 -3.58 0.28 6.83
CA THR A 229 -3.22 -1.15 6.94
C THR A 229 -1.85 -1.39 7.55
N GLU A 230 -0.99 -0.38 7.57
CA GLU A 230 0.40 -0.48 8.01
C GLU A 230 0.53 -1.02 9.44
N PRO A 231 -0.26 -0.57 10.44
CA PRO A 231 -0.19 -1.13 11.79
C PRO A 231 -0.53 -2.61 11.84
N ALA A 232 -1.52 -3.06 11.06
CA ALA A 232 -1.94 -4.47 11.04
C ALA A 232 -0.89 -5.32 10.32
N MET A 233 -0.43 -4.85 9.15
CA MET A 233 0.55 -5.54 8.32
C MET A 233 1.88 -5.70 9.05
N PHE A 234 2.48 -4.60 9.54
CA PHE A 234 3.79 -4.63 10.17
C PHE A 234 3.76 -5.06 11.64
N GLY A 235 2.63 -4.86 12.34
CA GLY A 235 2.50 -5.22 13.74
C GLY A 235 2.19 -6.69 13.98
N THR A 236 1.42 -7.34 13.09
CA THR A 236 0.94 -8.72 13.34
C THR A 236 0.99 -9.63 12.10
N ASN A 237 0.50 -9.19 10.95
CA ASN A 237 0.33 -10.09 9.80
C ASN A 237 1.65 -10.52 9.16
N ILE A 238 2.62 -9.62 8.99
CA ILE A 238 3.95 -9.91 8.44
C ILE A 238 4.80 -10.71 9.44
N PRO A 239 4.94 -10.31 10.72
CA PRO A 239 5.75 -11.06 11.68
C PRO A 239 5.35 -12.54 11.79
N LEU A 240 4.05 -12.83 11.74
CA LEU A 240 3.53 -14.19 11.80
C LEU A 240 3.44 -14.87 10.42
N PHE A 241 3.46 -14.08 9.34
CA PHE A 241 3.32 -14.42 7.92
C PHE A 241 2.03 -15.16 7.52
N PHE A 242 1.55 -16.11 8.31
CA PHE A 242 0.32 -16.83 8.04
C PHE A 242 -0.94 -15.94 8.00
N PRO A 243 -1.10 -14.89 8.84
CA PRO A 243 -2.24 -13.99 8.69
C PRO A 243 -2.12 -13.12 7.43
N MET A 244 -0.89 -12.74 7.04
CA MET A 244 -0.63 -12.03 5.78
C MET A 244 -1.04 -12.87 4.57
N LEU A 245 -0.68 -14.15 4.55
CA LEU A 245 -1.06 -15.07 3.48
C LEU A 245 -2.58 -15.27 3.44
N ALA A 246 -3.21 -15.49 4.60
CA ALA A 246 -4.66 -15.62 4.70
C ALA A 246 -5.40 -14.36 4.21
N ALA A 247 -4.94 -13.17 4.60
CA ALA A 247 -5.48 -11.90 4.12
C ALA A 247 -5.29 -11.74 2.61
N SER A 248 -4.15 -12.15 2.06
CA SER A 248 -3.88 -12.10 0.61
C SER A 248 -4.83 -13.03 -0.16
N ILE A 249 -5.07 -14.24 0.33
CA ILE A 249 -6.04 -15.16 -0.27
C ILE A 249 -7.46 -14.60 -0.15
N GLY A 250 -7.83 -14.03 1.00
CA GLY A 250 -9.12 -13.36 1.18
C GLY A 250 -9.31 -12.19 0.21
N ALA A 251 -8.30 -11.35 0.04
CA ALA A 251 -8.28 -10.28 -0.95
C ALA A 251 -8.46 -10.81 -2.38
N GLY A 252 -7.82 -11.95 -2.70
CA GLY A 252 -8.01 -12.65 -3.97
C GLY A 252 -9.44 -13.16 -4.19
N VAL A 253 -10.09 -13.76 -3.18
CA VAL A 253 -11.47 -14.25 -3.29
C VAL A 253 -12.47 -13.11 -3.45
N GLY A 254 -12.39 -12.07 -2.62
CA GLY A 254 -13.19 -10.86 -2.83
C GLY A 254 -12.85 -10.18 -4.16
N GLY A 255 -11.62 -10.33 -4.61
CA GLY A 255 -11.13 -9.84 -5.88
C GLY A 255 -11.68 -10.52 -7.10
N TYR A 256 -11.87 -11.82 -7.02
CA TYR A 256 -12.58 -12.58 -8.04
C TYR A 256 -14.00 -12.05 -8.19
N TRP A 257 -14.70 -11.78 -7.08
CA TRP A 257 -16.04 -11.18 -7.12
C TRP A 257 -16.01 -9.80 -7.77
N VAL A 258 -15.05 -8.93 -7.42
CA VAL A 258 -14.97 -7.60 -8.04
C VAL A 258 -14.62 -7.68 -9.53
N GLY A 259 -13.71 -8.57 -9.94
CA GLY A 259 -13.40 -8.79 -11.36
C GLY A 259 -14.63 -9.30 -12.14
N MET A 260 -15.39 -10.20 -11.53
CA MET A 260 -16.61 -10.74 -12.13
C MET A 260 -17.76 -9.72 -12.22
N SER A 261 -17.96 -8.94 -11.15
CA SER A 261 -19.05 -7.96 -11.02
C SER A 261 -18.71 -6.58 -11.57
N GLN A 262 -17.44 -6.34 -11.90
CA GLN A 262 -16.91 -5.04 -12.34
C GLN A 262 -17.31 -3.91 -11.39
N ALA A 263 -17.21 -4.16 -10.09
CA ALA A 263 -17.44 -3.13 -9.07
C ALA A 263 -16.33 -2.09 -9.12
N VAL A 264 -16.71 -0.84 -9.36
CA VAL A 264 -15.81 0.30 -9.52
C VAL A 264 -16.21 1.45 -8.59
N ALA A 265 -15.24 2.24 -8.17
CA ALA A 265 -15.47 3.48 -7.43
C ALA A 265 -15.61 4.67 -8.39
N SER A 266 -16.39 5.68 -8.01
CA SER A 266 -16.62 6.90 -8.82
C SER A 266 -15.69 8.06 -8.44
N SER A 267 -14.93 7.92 -7.35
CA SER A 267 -14.00 8.93 -6.86
C SER A 267 -12.82 8.26 -6.16
N LEU A 268 -11.78 9.05 -5.88
CA LEU A 268 -10.76 8.70 -4.90
C LEU A 268 -11.30 8.83 -3.47
N GLY A 269 -10.63 8.17 -2.53
CA GLY A 269 -11.00 8.18 -1.12
C GLY A 269 -10.48 6.97 -0.36
N SER A 270 -10.96 6.81 0.86
CA SER A 270 -10.43 5.79 1.78
C SER A 270 -10.69 4.38 1.29
N ALA A 271 -9.68 3.53 1.25
CA ALA A 271 -9.82 2.11 0.92
C ALA A 271 -10.28 1.31 2.15
N SER A 272 -11.55 1.43 2.52
CA SER A 272 -12.09 0.90 3.78
C SER A 272 -13.61 0.72 3.77
N TRP A 273 -14.18 0.23 4.88
CA TRP A 273 -15.65 0.19 5.04
C TRP A 273 -16.27 1.59 4.97
N LEU A 274 -15.64 2.60 5.57
CA LEU A 274 -16.07 4.00 5.44
C LEU A 274 -15.96 4.51 4.00
N GLY A 275 -14.99 3.96 3.26
CA GLY A 275 -14.76 4.21 1.85
C GLY A 275 -15.90 3.84 0.92
N PHE A 276 -16.91 3.10 1.39
CA PHE A 276 -18.02 2.64 0.56
C PHE A 276 -18.81 3.78 -0.07
N ILE A 277 -18.79 4.98 0.52
CA ILE A 277 -19.40 6.19 -0.04
C ILE A 277 -18.91 6.54 -1.45
N GLN A 278 -17.73 6.04 -1.86
CA GLN A 278 -17.16 6.25 -3.20
C GLN A 278 -17.80 5.35 -4.26
N PHE A 279 -18.54 4.33 -3.84
CA PHE A 279 -19.21 3.38 -4.71
C PHE A 279 -20.66 3.82 -4.86
N SER A 280 -21.05 4.16 -6.08
CA SER A 280 -22.38 4.69 -6.31
C SER A 280 -23.45 3.60 -6.10
N PRO A 281 -24.56 3.90 -5.40
CA PRO A 281 -25.71 3.01 -5.33
C PRO A 281 -26.46 2.94 -6.67
N VAL A 282 -26.27 3.95 -7.54
CA VAL A 282 -26.87 4.05 -8.87
C VAL A 282 -25.79 3.91 -9.93
N ARG A 283 -26.08 3.23 -11.04
CA ARG A 283 -25.11 3.12 -12.15
C ARG A 283 -25.14 4.39 -12.99
N SER A 284 -23.98 4.97 -13.25
CA SER A 284 -23.86 6.06 -14.21
C SER A 284 -24.04 5.55 -15.64
N GLU A 285 -24.45 6.42 -16.55
CA GLU A 285 -24.58 6.09 -17.98
C GLU A 285 -23.25 5.57 -18.56
N LYS A 286 -22.12 6.20 -18.20
CA LYS A 286 -20.78 5.75 -18.58
C LYS A 286 -20.49 4.31 -18.13
N LEU A 287 -20.92 3.95 -16.92
CA LEU A 287 -20.72 2.59 -16.39
C LEU A 287 -21.59 1.56 -17.12
N LEU A 288 -22.81 1.94 -17.50
CA LEU A 288 -23.71 1.08 -18.29
C LEU A 288 -23.16 0.86 -19.72
N ILE A 289 -22.61 1.89 -20.34
CA ILE A 289 -21.92 1.79 -21.63
C ILE A 289 -20.70 0.86 -21.51
N PHE A 290 -19.87 1.06 -20.47
CA PHE A 290 -18.73 0.18 -20.18
C PHE A 290 -19.15 -1.28 -20.04
N TYR A 291 -20.18 -1.58 -19.25
CA TYR A 291 -20.70 -2.94 -19.11
C TYR A 291 -21.23 -3.51 -20.42
N THR A 292 -21.87 -2.69 -21.25
CA THR A 292 -22.40 -3.11 -22.56
C THR A 292 -21.28 -3.46 -23.54
N GLU A 293 -20.21 -2.67 -23.60
CA GLU A 293 -19.05 -2.98 -24.44
C GLU A 293 -18.28 -4.20 -23.93
N TYR A 294 -18.15 -4.34 -22.60
CA TYR A 294 -17.52 -5.51 -22.00
C TYR A 294 -18.28 -6.81 -22.28
N GLU A 295 -19.60 -6.77 -22.24
CA GLU A 295 -20.48 -7.90 -22.56
C GLU A 295 -20.33 -8.39 -23.99
N LYS A 296 -20.16 -7.47 -24.95
CA LYS A 296 -19.91 -7.81 -26.36
C LYS A 296 -18.56 -8.50 -26.56
N ALA A 297 -17.58 -8.20 -25.71
CA ALA A 297 -16.24 -8.79 -25.77
C ALA A 297 -16.15 -10.20 -25.14
N VAL A 298 -17.23 -10.71 -24.55
CA VAL A 298 -17.23 -12.00 -23.84
C VAL A 298 -17.29 -13.18 -24.83
N PRO A 299 -16.29 -14.09 -24.86
CA PRO A 299 -16.22 -15.19 -25.83
C PRO A 299 -17.39 -16.18 -25.77
N TRP A 300 -18.07 -16.30 -24.62
CA TRP A 300 -19.15 -17.27 -24.39
C TRP A 300 -20.56 -16.69 -24.48
N GLY A 301 -20.71 -15.43 -24.87
CA GLY A 301 -22.01 -14.75 -24.96
C GLY A 301 -22.57 -14.34 -23.58
N SER A 302 -22.87 -13.06 -23.42
CA SER A 302 -23.24 -12.49 -22.12
C SER A 302 -24.75 -12.57 -21.84
N LYS A 303 -25.16 -13.54 -21.01
CA LYS A 303 -26.47 -13.51 -20.32
C LYS A 303 -26.35 -13.37 -18.80
N MET A 304 -25.15 -13.07 -18.28
CA MET A 304 -24.95 -12.99 -16.83
C MET A 304 -25.43 -11.66 -16.27
N PHE A 305 -26.28 -11.76 -15.25
CA PHE A 305 -27.14 -10.68 -14.73
C PHE A 305 -26.48 -9.85 -13.62
N PHE A 306 -25.43 -10.35 -12.96
CA PHE A 306 -24.99 -9.85 -11.65
C PHE A 306 -24.38 -8.44 -11.67
N HIS A 307 -23.53 -8.10 -12.66
CA HIS A 307 -22.93 -6.76 -12.77
C HIS A 307 -23.96 -5.68 -13.15
N ARG A 308 -25.02 -6.05 -13.89
CA ARG A 308 -26.15 -5.16 -14.23
C ARG A 308 -27.26 -5.11 -13.17
N ALA A 309 -27.43 -6.14 -12.35
CA ALA A 309 -28.52 -6.22 -11.38
C ALA A 309 -28.14 -5.64 -10.03
N ILE A 310 -26.91 -5.86 -9.57
CA ILE A 310 -26.42 -5.43 -8.26
C ILE A 310 -25.61 -4.13 -8.38
N SER A 311 -25.88 -3.13 -7.55
CA SER A 311 -25.19 -1.83 -7.63
C SER A 311 -23.69 -1.98 -7.32
N PRO A 312 -22.81 -1.08 -7.81
CA PRO A 312 -21.39 -1.09 -7.44
C PRO A 312 -21.16 -1.12 -5.93
N LEU A 313 -21.96 -0.36 -5.17
CA LEU A 313 -21.95 -0.36 -3.70
C LEU A 313 -22.27 -1.74 -3.11
N ALA A 314 -23.32 -2.39 -3.59
CA ALA A 314 -23.68 -3.72 -3.09
C ALA A 314 -22.64 -4.78 -3.50
N ASN A 315 -22.09 -4.70 -4.71
CA ASN A 315 -21.05 -5.61 -5.17
C ASN A 315 -19.75 -5.48 -4.36
N ILE A 316 -19.31 -4.26 -4.03
CA ILE A 316 -18.13 -4.08 -3.18
C ILE A 316 -18.39 -4.57 -1.75
N ALA A 317 -19.61 -4.40 -1.23
CA ALA A 317 -19.98 -4.92 0.07
C ALA A 317 -19.90 -6.46 0.11
N ILE A 318 -20.46 -7.13 -0.90
CA ILE A 318 -20.37 -8.60 -1.04
C ILE A 318 -18.91 -9.04 -1.13
N ALA A 319 -18.11 -8.40 -1.99
CA ALA A 319 -16.67 -8.71 -2.11
C ALA A 319 -15.92 -8.55 -0.78
N SER A 320 -16.23 -7.50 -0.02
CA SER A 320 -15.57 -7.19 1.25
C SER A 320 -15.94 -8.20 2.34
N VAL A 321 -17.20 -8.66 2.36
CA VAL A 321 -17.65 -9.73 3.26
C VAL A 321 -17.00 -11.06 2.89
N LEU A 322 -16.99 -11.44 1.60
CA LEU A 322 -16.31 -12.65 1.12
C LEU A 322 -14.82 -12.64 1.49
N SER A 323 -14.16 -11.50 1.27
CA SER A 323 -12.76 -11.28 1.62
C SER A 323 -12.52 -11.44 3.13
N SER A 324 -13.36 -10.81 3.96
CA SER A 324 -13.25 -10.87 5.42
C SER A 324 -13.43 -12.29 5.96
N ILE A 325 -14.48 -12.99 5.52
CA ILE A 325 -14.76 -14.36 5.95
C ILE A 325 -13.59 -15.27 5.56
N THR A 326 -13.15 -15.20 4.31
CA THR A 326 -12.02 -16.02 3.82
C THR A 326 -10.74 -15.74 4.60
N ALA A 327 -10.40 -14.46 4.78
CA ALA A 327 -9.21 -14.06 5.53
C ALA A 327 -9.27 -14.53 6.99
N ALA A 328 -10.41 -14.37 7.66
CA ALA A 328 -10.60 -14.80 9.04
C ALA A 328 -10.53 -16.32 9.20
N SER A 329 -11.26 -17.06 8.37
CA SER A 329 -11.26 -18.53 8.39
C SER A 329 -9.88 -19.09 8.12
N LEU A 330 -9.17 -18.60 7.09
CA LEU A 330 -7.82 -19.05 6.78
C LEU A 330 -6.82 -18.65 7.86
N THR A 331 -6.92 -17.46 8.44
CA THR A 331 -6.04 -17.05 9.55
C THR A 331 -6.20 -18.01 10.73
N PHE A 332 -7.44 -18.35 11.08
CA PHE A 332 -7.73 -19.31 12.14
C PHE A 332 -7.19 -20.71 11.82
N VAL A 333 -7.45 -21.22 10.62
CA VAL A 333 -6.99 -22.55 10.18
C VAL A 333 -5.46 -22.60 10.13
N PHE A 334 -4.82 -21.63 9.51
CA PHE A 334 -3.37 -21.55 9.37
C PHE A 334 -2.67 -21.43 10.73
N SER A 335 -3.26 -20.70 11.69
CA SER A 335 -2.74 -20.61 13.06
C SER A 335 -2.63 -21.98 13.74
N LYS A 336 -3.50 -22.94 13.39
CA LYS A 336 -3.51 -24.29 13.94
C LYS A 336 -2.62 -25.27 13.18
N ILE A 337 -2.56 -25.16 11.85
CA ILE A 337 -1.83 -26.11 11.00
C ILE A 337 -0.33 -25.86 11.05
N PHE A 338 0.11 -24.65 10.69
CA PHE A 338 1.54 -24.32 10.57
C PHE A 338 1.97 -23.13 11.41
N GLY A 339 1.02 -22.31 11.88
CA GLY A 339 1.29 -21.10 12.67
C GLY A 339 1.62 -21.35 14.14
N LYS A 340 1.46 -22.58 14.66
CA LYS A 340 1.56 -22.84 16.12
C LYS A 340 2.94 -22.48 16.69
N LYS A 341 4.03 -22.98 16.09
CA LYS A 341 5.41 -22.72 16.55
C LYS A 341 5.79 -21.25 16.38
N THR A 342 5.41 -20.65 15.25
CA THR A 342 5.64 -19.22 14.98
C THR A 342 4.92 -18.34 15.98
N LEU A 343 3.67 -18.67 16.32
CA LEU A 343 2.87 -17.94 17.29
C LEU A 343 3.47 -18.00 18.71
N GLU A 344 3.91 -19.19 19.14
CA GLU A 344 4.56 -19.37 20.45
C GLU A 344 5.86 -18.57 20.54
N THR A 345 6.67 -18.58 19.47
CA THR A 345 7.92 -17.81 19.39
C THR A 345 7.63 -16.30 19.42
N PHE A 346 6.66 -15.85 18.62
CA PHE A 346 6.27 -14.45 18.55
C PHE A 346 5.77 -13.90 19.89
N ILE A 347 4.99 -14.68 20.66
CA ILE A 347 4.54 -14.28 22.00
C ILE A 347 5.76 -14.13 22.93
N LYS A 348 6.64 -15.14 22.96
CA LYS A 348 7.83 -15.14 23.82
C LYS A 348 8.76 -13.94 23.54
N ASP A 349 8.98 -13.61 22.29
CA ASP A 349 9.89 -12.53 21.88
C ASP A 349 9.34 -11.14 22.26
N ASN A 350 8.01 -10.98 22.35
CA ASN A 350 7.37 -9.70 22.68
C ASN A 350 6.99 -9.55 24.16
N GLU A 351 7.09 -10.62 24.94
CA GLU A 351 6.92 -10.60 26.41
C GLU A 351 8.26 -10.47 27.14
N SER A 352 9.38 -10.72 26.45
CA SER A 352 10.74 -10.54 26.97
C SER A 352 11.34 -9.14 26.72
N SER A 353 10.58 -8.25 26.10
CA SER A 353 10.95 -6.87 25.73
C SER A 353 10.09 -5.80 26.40
#